data_AF-A0A1Z5SVV2-F1
#
_entry.id   AF-A0A1Z5SVV2-F1
#
_cell.length_a   1.000
_cell.length_b   1.000
_cell.length_c   1.000
_cell.angle_alpha   90.00
_cell.angle_beta   90.00
_cell.angle_gamma   90.00
#
_symmetry.space_group_name_H-M   'P 1'
#
loop_
_entity.id
_entity.type
_entity.pdbx_description
1 polymer ?
#
loop_
_entity_poly.entity_id
_entity_poly.type
_entity_poly.pdbx_seq_one_letter_code
_entity_poly.pdbx_strand_id
1 'polypeptide(L)'
;MPLSLDAKEWFDQEAFSDVTVRFGSTERRCHKLVLCAKSDYFKDLLSPEKRFAEGQQPTVELRYDDNAAVEAMLRWLYTFDYEKTNTVEHKSTYEFHLSVVVVADKYLLDGLRDEALHRLSNRLETTSADELVQFFLGIKRDNDYPVQVVNLANTIRRLRLHSLLDNEGFRLLLEDDSELALCVIDDLRAEVKRDTGTGLVEKRWTRCECKRQELGEKLKPGETYTCSQFKCKRSIPASSPLHKQVWVKPS
;
A
#
# COMPACT_ATOMS: atom_id res chain seq x y z
N MET A 1 23.31 35.35 3.97
CA MET A 1 22.52 34.30 3.30
C MET A 1 23.42 33.08 3.17
N PRO A 2 22.99 31.88 3.54
CA PRO A 2 23.77 30.69 3.21
C PRO A 2 23.85 30.60 1.68
N LEU A 3 25.04 30.32 1.15
CA LEU A 3 25.25 30.05 -0.26
C LEU A 3 24.55 28.72 -0.58
N SER A 4 23.40 28.77 -1.25
CA SER A 4 22.80 27.58 -1.84
C SER A 4 23.44 27.37 -3.21
N LEU A 5 24.15 26.26 -3.39
CA LEU A 5 24.58 25.82 -4.71
C LEU A 5 23.33 25.47 -5.52
N ASP A 6 23.07 26.17 -6.63
CA ASP A 6 22.07 25.72 -7.60
C ASP A 6 22.67 24.55 -8.39
N ALA A 7 22.33 23.33 -7.96
CA ALA A 7 22.82 22.12 -8.60
C ALA A 7 22.21 21.91 -9.99
N LYS A 8 21.06 22.51 -10.31
CA LYS A 8 20.29 22.21 -11.53
C LYS A 8 21.10 22.43 -12.81
N GLU A 9 21.89 23.49 -12.88
CA GLU A 9 22.72 23.82 -14.05
C GLU A 9 23.86 22.81 -14.29
N TRP A 10 24.20 22.01 -13.28
CA TRP A 10 25.29 21.02 -13.34
C TRP A 10 24.82 19.62 -13.72
N PHE A 11 23.52 19.41 -13.93
CA PHE A 11 23.01 18.12 -14.38
C PHE A 11 23.55 17.77 -15.77
N ASP A 12 24.19 16.59 -15.87
CA ASP A 12 24.83 16.07 -17.09
C ASP A 12 25.85 17.02 -17.74
N GLN A 13 26.56 17.79 -16.91
CA GLN A 13 27.65 18.66 -17.37
C GLN A 13 29.01 17.99 -17.17
N GLU A 14 29.89 18.13 -18.18
CA GLU A 14 31.27 17.62 -18.08
C GLU A 14 32.13 18.47 -17.12
N ALA A 15 31.86 19.78 -17.05
CA ALA A 15 32.57 20.70 -16.17
C ALA A 15 32.46 20.24 -14.71
N PHE A 16 33.61 20.01 -14.07
CA PHE A 16 33.74 19.51 -12.69
C PHE A 16 33.18 18.12 -12.42
N SER A 17 32.71 17.40 -13.44
CA SER A 17 32.34 15.99 -13.29
C SER A 17 33.55 15.13 -12.93
N ASP A 18 33.36 14.22 -11.99
CA ASP A 18 34.38 13.32 -11.45
C ASP A 18 33.91 11.86 -11.42
N VAL A 19 32.72 11.58 -11.97
CA VAL A 19 32.19 10.24 -12.20
C VAL A 19 31.24 10.22 -13.40
N THR A 20 31.29 9.16 -14.20
CA THR A 20 30.26 8.84 -15.18
C THR A 20 29.33 7.77 -14.61
N VAL A 21 28.02 7.97 -14.68
CA VAL A 21 27.04 6.94 -14.36
C VAL A 21 26.50 6.35 -15.66
N ARG A 22 26.65 5.04 -15.85
CA ARG A 22 26.17 4.30 -17.02
C ARG A 22 24.98 3.43 -16.64
N PHE A 23 23.92 3.46 -17.45
CA PHE A 23 22.72 2.61 -17.30
C PHE A 23 22.16 2.27 -18.68
N GLY A 24 22.05 0.98 -18.97
CA GLY A 24 21.74 0.50 -20.32
C GLY A 24 22.76 1.02 -21.35
N SER A 25 22.27 1.71 -22.38
CA SER A 25 23.09 2.37 -23.41
C SER A 25 23.34 3.86 -23.13
N THR A 26 22.87 4.38 -21.99
CA THR A 26 22.97 5.80 -21.65
C THR A 26 24.08 6.04 -20.64
N GLU A 27 24.75 7.19 -20.77
CA GLU A 27 25.74 7.68 -19.82
C GLU A 27 25.40 9.11 -19.40
N ARG A 28 25.69 9.43 -18.13
CA ARG A 28 25.56 10.78 -17.57
C ARG A 28 26.84 11.20 -16.88
N ARG A 29 27.27 12.45 -17.13
CA ARG A 29 28.37 13.08 -16.40
C ARG A 29 27.83 13.58 -15.06
N CYS A 30 28.45 13.15 -13.98
CA CYS A 30 27.96 13.36 -12.63
C CYS A 30 29.06 13.85 -11.68
N HIS A 31 28.61 14.35 -10.54
CA HIS A 31 29.45 14.91 -9.48
C HIS A 31 29.28 14.05 -8.24
N LYS A 32 30.34 13.38 -7.79
CA LYS A 32 30.33 12.49 -6.62
C LYS A 32 29.75 13.20 -5.40
N LEU A 33 30.12 14.46 -5.18
CA LEU A 33 29.59 15.25 -4.07
C LEU A 33 28.06 15.39 -4.10
N VAL A 34 27.47 15.59 -5.29
CA VAL A 34 26.00 15.71 -5.45
C VAL A 34 25.32 14.37 -5.21
N LEU A 35 25.84 13.28 -5.80
CA LEU A 35 25.28 11.93 -5.60
C LEU A 35 25.34 11.52 -4.12
N CYS A 36 26.50 11.69 -3.50
CA CYS A 36 26.74 11.36 -2.10
C CYS A 36 26.02 12.28 -1.12
N ALA A 37 25.58 13.49 -1.51
CA ALA A 37 24.89 14.39 -0.57
C ALA A 37 23.56 13.82 -0.07
N LYS A 38 22.89 12.97 -0.87
CA LYS A 38 21.53 12.48 -0.61
C LYS A 38 21.37 10.96 -0.63
N SER A 39 22.34 10.21 -1.15
CA SER A 39 22.29 8.74 -1.21
C SER A 39 23.38 8.13 -0.36
N ASP A 40 23.00 7.40 0.69
CA ASP A 40 23.95 6.62 1.48
C ASP A 40 24.55 5.46 0.68
N TYR A 41 23.82 4.94 -0.31
CA TYR A 41 24.37 3.99 -1.28
C TYR A 41 25.55 4.58 -2.04
N PHE A 42 25.40 5.78 -2.62
CA PHE A 42 26.50 6.41 -3.36
C PHE A 42 27.63 6.84 -2.44
N LYS A 43 27.34 7.31 -1.21
CA LYS A 43 28.38 7.57 -0.20
C LYS A 43 29.24 6.34 0.03
N ASP A 44 28.59 5.19 0.22
CA ASP A 44 29.27 3.94 0.49
C ASP A 44 30.09 3.46 -0.71
N LEU A 45 29.45 3.43 -1.89
CA LEU A 45 30.06 2.97 -3.13
C LEU A 45 31.28 3.81 -3.53
N LEU A 46 31.17 5.13 -3.39
CA LEU A 46 32.18 6.09 -3.81
C LEU A 46 33.15 6.48 -2.69
N SER A 47 32.98 5.92 -1.49
CA SER A 47 33.85 6.21 -0.33
C SER A 47 35.28 5.73 -0.59
N PRO A 48 36.29 6.61 -0.44
CA PRO A 48 37.69 6.20 -0.48
C PRO A 48 38.06 5.17 0.59
N GLU A 49 37.34 5.14 1.71
CA GLU A 49 37.61 4.27 2.85
C GLU A 49 37.11 2.83 2.62
N LYS A 50 35.96 2.67 1.95
CA LYS A 50 35.34 1.35 1.73
C LYS A 50 36.00 0.56 0.60
N ARG A 51 36.81 1.21 -0.24
CA ARG A 51 37.65 0.60 -1.29
C ARG A 51 36.91 -0.37 -2.23
N PHE A 52 35.63 -0.11 -2.51
CA PHE A 52 34.92 -0.82 -3.59
C PHE A 52 35.63 -0.55 -4.92
N ALA A 53 35.82 -1.59 -5.73
CA ALA A 53 36.55 -1.48 -6.99
C ALA A 53 35.83 -0.53 -7.95
N GLU A 54 34.50 -0.53 -7.93
CA GLU A 54 33.61 0.32 -8.69
C GLU A 54 33.80 1.80 -8.33
N GLY A 55 33.98 2.13 -7.05
CA GLY A 55 34.18 3.51 -6.60
C GLY A 55 35.52 4.13 -7.03
N GLN A 56 36.49 3.28 -7.41
CA GLN A 56 37.79 3.68 -7.93
C GLN A 56 37.79 3.83 -9.46
N GLN A 57 36.74 3.39 -10.14
CA GLN A 57 36.61 3.52 -11.59
C GLN A 57 36.06 4.90 -11.96
N PRO A 58 36.40 5.43 -13.15
CA PRO A 58 35.81 6.65 -13.67
C PRO A 58 34.32 6.49 -14.01
N THR A 59 33.86 5.25 -14.19
CA THR A 59 32.48 4.92 -14.55
C THR A 59 31.88 3.95 -13.54
N VAL A 60 30.71 4.31 -13.02
CA VAL A 60 29.84 3.44 -12.23
C VAL A 60 28.73 2.94 -13.12
N GLU A 61 28.53 1.62 -13.17
CA GLU A 61 27.48 1.00 -13.98
C GLU A 61 26.31 0.55 -13.10
N LEU A 62 25.11 1.09 -13.36
CA LEU A 62 23.86 0.72 -12.72
C LEU A 62 23.13 -0.28 -13.62
N ARG A 63 23.07 -1.53 -13.19
CA ARG A 63 22.52 -2.65 -13.98
C ARG A 63 21.16 -3.10 -13.44
N TYR A 64 20.36 -3.64 -14.36
CA TYR A 64 19.06 -4.27 -14.09
C TYR A 64 17.97 -3.32 -13.56
N ASP A 65 18.17 -2.01 -13.70
CA ASP A 65 17.17 -1.00 -13.37
C ASP A 65 16.49 -0.48 -14.64
N ASP A 66 15.29 0.06 -14.48
CA ASP A 66 14.61 0.80 -15.55
C ASP A 66 15.39 2.08 -15.89
N ASN A 67 15.81 2.22 -17.15
CA ASN A 67 16.64 3.34 -17.59
C ASN A 67 15.95 4.71 -17.40
N ALA A 68 14.63 4.77 -17.57
CA ALA A 68 13.89 6.03 -17.40
C ALA A 68 13.80 6.43 -15.92
N ALA A 69 13.63 5.45 -15.03
CA ALA A 69 13.65 5.67 -13.58
C ALA A 69 15.04 6.08 -13.07
N VAL A 70 16.13 5.49 -13.58
CA VAL A 70 17.49 5.91 -13.25
C VAL A 70 17.77 7.34 -13.74
N GLU A 71 17.36 7.68 -14.96
CA GLU A 71 17.45 9.06 -15.48
C GLU A 71 16.68 10.04 -14.59
N ALA A 72 15.48 9.67 -14.15
CA ALA A 72 14.65 10.45 -13.22
C ALA A 72 15.32 10.63 -11.85
N MET A 73 15.89 9.56 -11.29
CA MET A 73 16.65 9.61 -10.04
C MET A 73 17.86 10.56 -10.14
N LEU A 74 18.66 10.40 -11.20
CA LEU A 74 19.82 11.27 -11.42
C LEU A 74 19.38 12.72 -11.59
N ARG A 75 18.29 13.00 -12.31
CA ARG A 75 17.75 14.36 -12.43
C ARG A 75 17.37 14.93 -11.07
N TRP A 76 16.62 14.18 -10.28
CA TRP A 76 16.15 14.62 -8.96
C TRP A 76 17.29 14.99 -8.01
N LEU A 77 18.42 14.29 -8.07
CA LEU A 77 19.60 14.63 -7.25
C LEU A 77 20.13 16.05 -7.48
N TYR A 78 19.86 16.63 -8.65
CA TYR A 78 20.29 17.99 -9.01
C TYR A 78 19.15 19.02 -8.94
N THR A 79 17.91 18.60 -9.15
CA THR A 79 16.77 19.52 -9.34
C THR A 79 15.71 19.43 -8.25
N PHE A 80 15.72 18.39 -7.44
CA PHE A 80 14.63 17.98 -6.54
C PHE A 80 13.28 17.75 -7.24
N ASP A 81 13.31 17.53 -8.56
CA ASP A 81 12.15 17.10 -9.36
C ASP A 81 12.60 16.12 -10.44
N TYR A 82 12.05 14.90 -10.42
CA TYR A 82 12.47 13.84 -11.33
C TYR A 82 11.74 13.89 -12.69
N GLU A 83 10.67 14.68 -12.82
CA GLU A 83 9.95 14.81 -14.08
C GLU A 83 10.54 15.92 -14.95
N LYS A 84 10.83 15.59 -16.20
CA LYS A 84 11.39 16.54 -17.16
C LYS A 84 10.35 17.58 -17.62
N THR A 85 9.10 17.14 -17.77
CA THR A 85 7.96 17.94 -18.24
C THR A 85 6.69 17.40 -17.59
N ASN A 86 6.23 18.03 -16.52
CA ASN A 86 4.92 17.74 -15.92
C ASN A 86 3.92 18.79 -16.41
N THR A 87 3.37 18.57 -17.60
CA THR A 87 2.28 19.41 -18.13
C THR A 87 0.96 18.66 -18.04
N VAL A 88 -0.16 19.40 -18.05
CA VAL A 88 -1.51 18.81 -17.99
C VAL A 88 -1.74 17.78 -19.10
N GLU A 89 -1.10 17.97 -20.25
CA GLU A 89 -1.23 17.12 -21.44
C GLU A 89 -0.32 15.87 -21.40
N HIS A 90 0.75 15.89 -20.60
CA HIS A 90 1.76 14.83 -20.56
C HIS A 90 2.04 14.41 -19.12
N LYS A 91 1.03 13.81 -18.47
CA LYS A 91 1.22 13.22 -17.15
C LYS A 91 1.93 11.87 -17.27
N SER A 92 2.95 11.67 -16.47
CA SER A 92 3.60 10.36 -16.31
C SER A 92 2.61 9.25 -15.92
N THR A 93 2.94 8.03 -16.33
CA THR A 93 2.15 6.83 -16.00
C THR A 93 2.45 6.35 -14.58
N TYR A 94 1.59 5.48 -14.04
CA TYR A 94 1.83 4.93 -12.71
C TYR A 94 3.03 3.97 -12.72
N GLU A 95 3.27 3.24 -13.81
CA GLU A 95 4.42 2.35 -13.97
C GLU A 95 5.73 3.12 -13.87
N PHE A 96 5.80 4.30 -14.49
CA PHE A 96 6.99 5.16 -14.37
C PHE A 96 7.23 5.59 -12.92
N HIS A 97 6.20 6.06 -12.22
CA HIS A 97 6.34 6.43 -10.80
C HIS A 97 6.72 5.22 -9.94
N LEU A 98 6.13 4.06 -10.19
CA LEU A 98 6.47 2.81 -9.51
C LEU A 98 7.95 2.45 -9.71
N SER A 99 8.45 2.49 -10.94
CA SER A 99 9.87 2.25 -11.24
C SER A 99 10.79 3.25 -10.53
N VAL A 100 10.38 4.52 -10.43
CA VAL A 100 11.13 5.54 -9.66
C VAL A 100 11.14 5.22 -8.17
N VAL A 101 10.04 4.74 -7.59
CA VAL A 101 9.99 4.30 -6.18
C VAL A 101 10.98 3.14 -5.94
N VAL A 102 11.00 2.14 -6.82
CA VAL A 102 11.91 0.97 -6.71
C VAL A 102 13.38 1.42 -6.78
N VAL A 103 13.72 2.24 -7.77
CA VAL A 103 15.07 2.80 -7.93
C VAL A 103 15.45 3.65 -6.71
N ALA A 104 14.55 4.52 -6.24
CA ALA A 104 14.82 5.37 -5.09
C ALA A 104 15.08 4.57 -3.81
N ASP A 105 14.32 3.51 -3.59
CA ASP A 105 14.51 2.63 -2.44
C ASP A 105 15.85 1.86 -2.55
N LYS A 106 16.15 1.27 -3.71
CA LYS A 106 17.41 0.56 -3.99
C LYS A 106 18.64 1.43 -3.75
N TYR A 107 18.57 2.70 -4.15
CA TYR A 107 19.67 3.66 -4.02
C TYR A 107 19.60 4.52 -2.75
N LEU A 108 18.75 4.15 -1.78
CA LEU A 108 18.63 4.78 -0.45
C LEU A 108 18.37 6.29 -0.53
N LEU A 109 17.40 6.67 -1.35
CA LEU A 109 16.96 8.05 -1.60
C LEU A 109 15.55 8.28 -1.07
N ASP A 110 15.43 8.33 0.26
CA ASP A 110 14.12 8.46 0.94
C ASP A 110 13.28 9.64 0.43
N GLY A 111 13.89 10.81 0.22
CA GLY A 111 13.17 11.98 -0.28
C GLY A 111 12.61 11.83 -1.70
N LEU A 112 13.32 11.09 -2.58
CA LEU A 112 12.80 10.77 -3.91
C LEU A 112 11.71 9.70 -3.82
N ARG A 113 11.91 8.68 -2.98
CA ARG A 113 10.95 7.60 -2.78
C ARG A 113 9.62 8.15 -2.31
N ASP A 114 9.63 9.04 -1.31
CA ASP A 114 8.43 9.61 -0.71
C ASP A 114 7.67 10.51 -1.70
N GLU A 115 8.40 11.33 -2.48
CA GLU A 115 7.81 12.14 -3.56
C GLU A 115 7.21 11.26 -4.66
N ALA A 116 7.92 10.23 -5.10
CA ALA A 116 7.44 9.32 -6.14
C ALA A 116 6.24 8.48 -5.68
N LEU A 117 6.20 8.07 -4.40
CA LEU A 117 5.04 7.42 -3.79
C LEU A 117 3.82 8.34 -3.78
N HIS A 118 4.01 9.62 -3.45
CA HIS A 118 2.92 10.59 -3.47
C HIS A 118 2.34 10.75 -4.88
N ARG A 119 3.19 10.93 -5.89
CA ARG A 119 2.76 11.03 -7.30
C ARG A 119 2.12 9.73 -7.80
N LEU A 120 2.65 8.57 -7.40
CA LEU A 120 2.07 7.26 -7.69
C LEU A 120 0.66 7.15 -7.09
N SER A 121 0.45 7.53 -5.82
CA SER A 121 -0.88 7.52 -5.17
C SER A 121 -1.87 8.37 -5.95
N ASN A 122 -1.51 9.62 -6.23
CA ASN A 122 -2.37 10.56 -6.97
C ASN A 122 -2.74 9.99 -8.36
N ARG A 123 -1.80 9.30 -9.02
CA ARG A 123 -2.08 8.66 -10.30
C ARG A 123 -3.07 7.50 -10.13
N LEU A 124 -2.78 6.55 -9.24
CA LEU A 124 -3.60 5.36 -9.00
C LEU A 124 -5.03 5.69 -8.55
N GLU A 125 -5.23 6.79 -7.81
CA GLU A 125 -6.57 7.24 -7.40
C GLU A 125 -7.47 7.59 -8.58
N THR A 126 -6.90 8.02 -9.71
CA THR A 126 -7.63 8.40 -10.93
C THR A 126 -7.59 7.35 -12.04
N THR A 127 -6.78 6.30 -11.86
CA THR A 127 -6.63 5.18 -12.79
C THR A 127 -7.92 4.36 -12.91
N SER A 128 -8.14 3.77 -14.09
CA SER A 128 -9.29 2.91 -14.35
C SER A 128 -9.24 1.62 -13.53
N ALA A 129 -10.39 0.96 -13.31
CA ALA A 129 -10.42 -0.30 -12.57
C ALA A 129 -9.58 -1.39 -13.27
N ASP A 130 -9.61 -1.46 -14.60
CA ASP A 130 -8.85 -2.46 -15.37
C ASP A 130 -7.34 -2.27 -15.23
N GLU A 131 -6.85 -1.03 -15.31
CA GLU A 131 -5.44 -0.71 -15.09
C GLU A 131 -5.02 -0.97 -13.63
N LEU A 132 -5.89 -0.68 -12.65
CA LEU A 132 -5.62 -1.03 -11.25
C LEU A 132 -5.49 -2.55 -11.04
N VAL A 133 -6.29 -3.35 -11.76
CA VAL A 133 -6.14 -4.82 -11.73
C VAL A 133 -4.78 -5.24 -12.29
N GLN A 134 -4.31 -4.62 -13.37
CA GLN A 134 -2.96 -4.90 -13.90
C GLN A 134 -1.87 -4.52 -12.89
N PHE A 135 -2.03 -3.39 -12.20
CA PHE A 135 -1.13 -2.99 -11.13
C PHE A 135 -1.07 -4.02 -10.00
N PHE A 136 -2.21 -4.52 -9.50
CA PHE A 136 -2.24 -5.55 -8.46
C PHE A 136 -1.66 -6.89 -8.93
N LEU A 137 -1.91 -7.27 -10.20
CA LEU A 137 -1.29 -8.45 -10.81
C LEU A 137 0.23 -8.32 -10.88
N GLY A 138 0.75 -7.12 -11.18
CA GLY A 138 2.18 -6.83 -11.13
C GLY A 138 2.77 -7.07 -9.75
N ILE A 139 2.15 -6.51 -8.71
CA ILE A 139 2.58 -6.69 -7.31
C ILE A 139 2.51 -8.16 -6.87
N LYS A 140 1.51 -8.93 -7.30
CA LYS A 140 1.43 -10.35 -6.96
C LYS A 140 2.56 -11.17 -7.60
N ARG A 141 2.95 -10.83 -8.83
CA ARG A 141 3.97 -11.56 -9.60
C ARG A 141 5.37 -11.31 -9.08
N ASP A 142 5.63 -10.13 -8.55
CA ASP A 142 6.95 -9.71 -8.09
C ASP A 142 6.89 -9.27 -6.62
N ASN A 143 7.61 -10.00 -5.77
CA ASN A 143 7.67 -9.73 -4.33
C ASN A 143 8.82 -8.77 -3.95
N ASP A 144 9.54 -8.20 -4.91
CA ASP A 144 10.70 -7.33 -4.66
C ASP A 144 10.33 -5.84 -4.54
N TYR A 145 9.04 -5.52 -4.44
CA TYR A 145 8.60 -4.15 -4.24
C TYR A 145 8.86 -3.65 -2.81
N PRO A 146 9.25 -2.36 -2.64
CA PRO A 146 9.35 -1.75 -1.33
C PRO A 146 8.04 -1.86 -0.54
N VAL A 147 8.12 -2.07 0.77
CA VAL A 147 6.94 -2.25 1.65
C VAL A 147 5.93 -1.08 1.53
N GLN A 148 6.43 0.11 1.23
CA GLN A 148 5.63 1.32 1.02
C GLN A 148 4.72 1.19 -0.21
N VAL A 149 5.17 0.52 -1.28
CA VAL A 149 4.35 0.22 -2.46
C VAL A 149 3.23 -0.75 -2.11
N VAL A 150 3.55 -1.81 -1.36
CA VAL A 150 2.56 -2.80 -0.90
C VAL A 150 1.51 -2.14 0.01
N ASN A 151 1.94 -1.25 0.92
CA ASN A 151 1.06 -0.48 1.78
C ASN A 151 0.16 0.47 0.98
N LEU A 152 0.71 1.14 -0.04
CA LEU A 152 -0.05 1.99 -0.95
C LEU A 152 -1.09 1.17 -1.72
N ALA A 153 -0.70 0.03 -2.29
CA ALA A 153 -1.59 -0.86 -3.02
C ALA A 153 -2.76 -1.32 -2.14
N ASN A 154 -2.49 -1.73 -0.91
CA ASN A 154 -3.52 -2.08 0.08
C ASN A 154 -4.45 -0.90 0.39
N THR A 155 -3.92 0.32 0.43
CA THR A 155 -4.71 1.54 0.66
C THR A 155 -5.63 1.85 -0.51
N ILE A 156 -5.09 1.86 -1.75
CA ILE A 156 -5.88 2.07 -2.97
C ILE A 156 -6.96 1.00 -3.13
N ARG A 157 -6.62 -0.27 -2.88
CA ARG A 157 -7.58 -1.39 -2.93
C ARG A 157 -8.76 -1.16 -1.99
N ARG A 158 -8.51 -0.75 -0.74
CA ARG A 158 -9.58 -0.44 0.23
C ARG A 158 -10.42 0.76 -0.22
N LEU A 159 -9.78 1.85 -0.65
CA LEU A 159 -10.47 3.05 -1.09
C LEU A 159 -11.38 2.82 -2.32
N ARG A 160 -10.98 1.90 -3.21
CA ARG A 160 -11.68 1.61 -4.47
C ARG A 160 -12.39 0.25 -4.45
N LEU A 161 -12.58 -0.35 -3.27
CA LEU A 161 -12.96 -1.76 -3.14
C LEU A 161 -14.23 -2.13 -3.89
N HIS A 162 -15.30 -1.36 -3.74
CA HIS A 162 -16.58 -1.65 -4.42
C HIS A 162 -16.44 -1.62 -5.95
N SER A 163 -15.77 -0.60 -6.49
CA SER A 163 -15.52 -0.50 -7.94
C SER A 163 -14.64 -1.63 -8.46
N LEU A 164 -13.67 -2.09 -7.66
CA LEU A 164 -12.85 -3.24 -7.99
C LEU A 164 -13.66 -4.54 -7.94
N LEU A 165 -14.52 -4.71 -6.94
CA LEU A 165 -15.40 -5.88 -6.81
C LEU A 165 -16.40 -6.00 -7.95
N ASP A 166 -16.72 -4.92 -8.67
CA ASP A 166 -17.55 -4.96 -9.89
C ASP A 166 -16.77 -5.38 -11.15
N ASN A 167 -15.44 -5.29 -11.13
CA ASN A 167 -14.56 -5.64 -12.24
C ASN A 167 -14.29 -7.15 -12.30
N GLU A 168 -14.51 -7.76 -13.46
CA GLU A 168 -14.32 -9.22 -13.66
C GLU A 168 -12.86 -9.65 -13.46
N GLY A 169 -11.90 -8.86 -13.95
CA GLY A 169 -10.48 -9.16 -13.78
C GLY A 169 -10.04 -9.17 -12.31
N PHE A 170 -10.59 -8.28 -11.48
CA PHE A 170 -10.34 -8.30 -10.05
C PHE A 170 -10.95 -9.54 -9.37
N ARG A 171 -12.16 -9.96 -9.78
CA ARG A 171 -12.77 -11.19 -9.26
C ARG A 171 -11.94 -12.43 -9.57
N LEU A 172 -11.42 -12.54 -10.80
CA LEU A 172 -10.50 -13.61 -11.19
C LEU A 172 -9.21 -13.58 -10.35
N LEU A 173 -8.69 -12.39 -10.04
CA LEU A 173 -7.54 -12.25 -9.14
C LEU A 173 -7.84 -12.78 -7.72
N LEU A 174 -9.03 -12.53 -7.18
CA LEU A 174 -9.45 -13.06 -5.88
C LEU A 174 -9.63 -14.59 -5.90
N GLU A 175 -10.12 -15.14 -7.00
CA GLU A 175 -10.23 -16.60 -7.17
C GLU A 175 -8.85 -17.29 -7.17
N ASP A 176 -7.85 -16.65 -7.77
CA ASP A 176 -6.47 -17.15 -7.84
C ASP A 176 -5.64 -16.82 -6.57
N ASP A 177 -6.12 -15.94 -5.70
CA ASP A 177 -5.40 -15.49 -4.50
C ASP A 177 -6.28 -15.57 -3.24
N SER A 178 -6.22 -16.71 -2.57
CA SER A 178 -6.98 -16.92 -1.34
C SER A 178 -6.59 -15.98 -0.20
N GLU A 179 -5.33 -15.54 -0.14
CA GLU A 179 -4.88 -14.63 0.93
C GLU A 179 -5.43 -13.22 0.70
N LEU A 180 -5.39 -12.75 -0.54
CA LEU A 180 -6.03 -11.49 -0.94
C LEU A 180 -7.55 -11.56 -0.74
N ALA A 181 -8.19 -12.67 -1.11
CA ALA A 181 -9.63 -12.86 -0.92
C ALA A 181 -10.02 -12.78 0.57
N LEU A 182 -9.24 -13.39 1.46
CA LEU A 182 -9.45 -13.28 2.91
C LEU A 182 -9.27 -11.84 3.40
N CYS A 183 -8.24 -11.12 2.91
CA CYS A 183 -8.05 -9.70 3.22
C CYS A 183 -9.27 -8.85 2.80
N VAL A 184 -9.80 -9.10 1.60
CA VAL A 184 -11.00 -8.40 1.09
C VAL A 184 -12.24 -8.71 1.94
N ILE A 185 -12.43 -9.96 2.37
CA ILE A 185 -13.53 -10.34 3.27
C ILE A 185 -13.42 -9.60 4.60
N ASP A 186 -12.22 -9.49 5.16
CA ASP A 186 -12.00 -8.77 6.41
C ASP A 186 -12.26 -7.26 6.28
N ASP A 187 -11.87 -6.65 5.16
CA ASP A 187 -12.17 -5.24 4.87
C ASP A 187 -13.69 -4.99 4.77
N LEU A 188 -14.41 -5.83 4.03
CA LEU A 188 -15.88 -5.76 3.94
C LEU A 188 -16.54 -5.97 5.31
N ARG A 189 -16.03 -6.92 6.12
CA ARG A 189 -16.53 -7.14 7.48
C ARG A 189 -16.31 -5.91 8.36
N ALA A 190 -15.18 -5.22 8.20
CA ALA A 190 -14.89 -3.99 8.93
C ALA A 190 -15.82 -2.84 8.49
N GLU A 191 -16.16 -2.74 7.21
CA GLU A 191 -17.16 -1.79 6.70
C GLU A 191 -18.55 -2.05 7.28
N VAL A 192 -19.04 -3.29 7.22
CA VAL A 192 -20.36 -3.68 7.78
C VAL A 192 -20.44 -3.41 9.28
N LYS A 193 -19.35 -3.63 10.04
CA LYS A 193 -19.31 -3.32 11.47
C LYS A 193 -19.42 -1.82 11.77
N ARG A 194 -18.93 -0.95 10.88
CA ARG A 194 -19.06 0.51 11.02
C ARG A 194 -20.47 0.98 10.67
N ASP A 195 -21.14 0.28 9.76
CA ASP A 195 -22.52 0.54 9.36
C ASP A 195 -23.48 -0.19 10.31
N THR A 196 -23.54 0.30 11.56
CA THR A 196 -24.30 -0.31 12.66
C THR A 196 -25.80 -0.35 12.33
N GLY A 197 -26.25 -1.48 11.80
CA GLY A 197 -27.66 -1.77 11.54
C GLY A 197 -27.95 -2.86 10.52
N THR A 198 -26.95 -3.33 9.76
CA THR A 198 -27.16 -4.30 8.67
C THR A 198 -26.84 -5.74 9.10
N GLY A 199 -27.70 -6.68 8.68
CA GLY A 199 -27.63 -8.09 9.03
C GLY A 199 -28.60 -8.50 10.15
N LEU A 200 -28.85 -9.80 10.29
CA LEU A 200 -29.64 -10.31 11.42
C LEU A 200 -28.70 -10.62 12.59
N VAL A 201 -29.04 -10.17 13.79
CA VAL A 201 -28.34 -10.54 15.02
C VAL A 201 -28.95 -11.81 15.62
N GLU A 202 -28.10 -12.73 16.09
CA GLU A 202 -28.55 -13.90 16.82
C GLU A 202 -29.13 -13.45 18.17
N LYS A 203 -30.41 -13.75 18.41
CA LYS A 203 -31.09 -13.60 19.69
C LYS A 203 -31.72 -14.93 20.09
N ARG A 204 -32.20 -15.04 21.32
CA ARG A 204 -32.94 -16.21 21.79
C ARG A 204 -34.28 -15.82 22.37
N TRP A 205 -35.34 -16.43 21.86
CA TRP A 205 -36.63 -16.45 22.55
C TRP A 205 -36.56 -17.45 23.69
N THR A 206 -36.79 -16.99 24.91
CA THR A 206 -36.93 -17.86 26.07
C THR A 206 -38.40 -17.97 26.42
N ARG A 207 -38.95 -19.19 26.32
CA ARG A 207 -40.32 -19.48 26.75
C ARG A 207 -40.30 -20.09 28.15
N CYS A 208 -40.75 -19.34 29.13
CA CYS A 208 -40.94 -19.86 30.47
C CYS A 208 -42.20 -20.74 30.55
N GLU A 209 -42.22 -21.70 31.47
CA GLU A 209 -43.39 -22.56 31.74
C GLU A 209 -44.62 -21.76 32.22
N CYS A 210 -44.42 -20.55 32.78
CA CYS A 210 -45.51 -19.62 33.08
C CYS A 210 -46.12 -18.97 31.80
N LYS A 211 -45.74 -19.46 30.62
CA LYS A 211 -46.14 -19.00 29.27
C LYS A 211 -45.61 -17.63 28.86
N ARG A 212 -44.76 -16.98 29.68
CA ARG A 212 -44.07 -15.75 29.29
C ARG A 212 -42.98 -16.04 28.26
N GLN A 213 -42.86 -15.19 27.25
CA GLN A 213 -41.86 -15.30 26.21
C GLN A 213 -41.08 -13.98 26.13
N GLU A 214 -39.76 -14.04 26.17
CA GLU A 214 -38.89 -12.86 26.07
C GLU A 214 -37.76 -13.08 25.10
N LEU A 215 -37.45 -12.05 24.33
CA LEU A 215 -36.33 -12.02 23.41
C LEU A 215 -35.12 -11.47 24.16
N GLY A 216 -34.04 -12.23 24.20
CA GLY A 216 -32.80 -11.82 24.87
C GLY A 216 -31.56 -12.25 24.11
N GLU A 217 -30.40 -11.98 24.70
CA GLU A 217 -29.12 -12.45 24.19
C GLU A 217 -28.92 -13.96 24.41
N LYS A 218 -27.94 -14.53 23.73
CA LYS A 218 -27.48 -15.90 24.01
C LYS A 218 -26.78 -15.95 25.38
N LEU A 219 -27.34 -16.74 26.30
CA LEU A 219 -26.72 -17.04 27.59
C LEU A 219 -25.40 -17.80 27.42
N LYS A 220 -24.39 -17.46 28.22
CA LYS A 220 -23.13 -18.21 28.30
C LYS A 220 -23.33 -19.54 29.06
N PRO A 221 -22.46 -20.54 28.85
CA PRO A 221 -22.48 -21.77 29.64
C PRO A 221 -22.44 -21.47 31.15
N GLY A 222 -23.36 -22.05 31.91
CA GLY A 222 -23.50 -21.83 33.36
C GLY A 222 -24.42 -20.67 33.76
N GLU A 223 -24.84 -19.81 32.82
CA GLU A 223 -25.82 -18.76 33.10
C GLU A 223 -27.25 -19.30 33.11
N THR A 224 -28.14 -18.58 33.78
CA THR A 224 -29.57 -18.88 33.85
C THR A 224 -30.41 -17.65 33.54
N TYR A 225 -31.44 -17.81 32.71
CA TYR A 225 -32.48 -16.81 32.52
C TYR A 225 -33.43 -16.80 33.72
N THR A 226 -33.69 -15.61 34.28
CA THR A 226 -34.69 -15.41 35.34
C THR A 226 -35.95 -14.82 34.74
N CYS A 227 -37.09 -15.48 34.96
CA CYS A 227 -38.36 -14.98 34.45
C CYS A 227 -38.79 -13.70 35.19
N SER A 228 -39.09 -12.65 34.42
CA SER A 228 -39.55 -11.34 34.91
C SER A 228 -41.03 -11.29 35.30
N GLN A 229 -41.77 -12.40 35.19
CA GLN A 229 -43.18 -12.46 35.58
C GLN A 229 -43.33 -12.37 37.11
N PHE A 230 -44.24 -11.51 37.57
CA PHE A 230 -44.52 -11.35 39.01
C PHE A 230 -44.89 -12.70 39.65
N LYS A 231 -44.17 -13.07 40.71
CA LYS A 231 -44.24 -14.37 41.44
C LYS A 231 -43.71 -15.61 40.68
N CYS A 232 -43.16 -15.48 39.47
CA CYS A 232 -42.48 -16.59 38.81
C CYS A 232 -41.03 -16.70 39.31
N LYS A 233 -40.71 -17.79 40.03
CA LYS A 233 -39.36 -18.03 40.57
C LYS A 233 -38.52 -18.97 39.70
N ARG A 234 -38.89 -19.15 38.42
CA ARG A 234 -38.21 -20.08 37.52
C ARG A 234 -36.89 -19.49 37.03
N SER A 235 -35.85 -20.31 37.16
CA SER A 235 -34.52 -20.09 36.61
C SER A 235 -34.27 -21.15 35.54
N ILE A 236 -34.01 -20.72 34.31
CA ILE A 236 -33.87 -21.60 33.13
C ILE A 236 -32.39 -21.61 32.74
N PRO A 237 -31.69 -22.74 32.82
CA PRO A 237 -30.27 -22.82 32.47
C PRO A 237 -30.07 -22.62 30.96
N ALA A 238 -28.92 -22.08 30.57
CA ALA A 238 -28.56 -21.83 29.18
C ALA A 238 -28.70 -23.05 28.24
N SER A 239 -28.58 -24.27 28.78
CA SER A 239 -28.74 -25.54 28.06
C SER A 239 -30.20 -25.96 27.83
N SER A 240 -31.17 -25.24 28.36
CA SER A 240 -32.58 -25.62 28.28
C SER A 240 -33.12 -25.56 26.83
N PRO A 241 -33.93 -26.53 26.40
CA PRO A 241 -34.61 -26.50 25.10
C PRO A 241 -35.69 -25.40 25.01
N LEU A 242 -35.99 -24.73 26.13
CA LEU A 242 -36.90 -23.59 26.20
C LEU A 242 -36.33 -22.32 25.54
N HIS A 243 -35.03 -22.30 25.26
CA HIS A 243 -34.38 -21.27 24.45
C HIS A 243 -34.43 -21.64 22.97
N LYS A 244 -35.07 -20.81 22.16
CA LYS A 244 -35.09 -20.95 20.70
C LYS A 244 -34.28 -19.85 20.05
N GLN A 245 -33.30 -20.25 19.23
CA GLN A 245 -32.51 -19.31 18.43
C GLN A 245 -33.40 -18.63 17.39
N VAL A 246 -33.20 -17.32 17.25
CA VAL A 246 -33.82 -16.50 16.21
C VAL A 246 -32.84 -15.46 15.70
N TRP A 247 -33.11 -14.95 14.50
CA TRP A 247 -32.31 -13.95 13.82
C TRP A 247 -33.19 -12.72 13.60
N VAL A 248 -32.85 -11.59 14.22
CA VAL A 248 -33.67 -10.36 14.18
C VAL A 248 -32.87 -9.18 13.64
N LYS A 249 -33.54 -8.20 13.05
CA LYS A 249 -32.87 -6.94 12.67
C LYS A 249 -32.42 -6.20 13.94
N PRO A 250 -31.22 -5.61 13.97
CA PRO A 250 -30.82 -4.64 14.99
C PRO A 250 -31.89 -3.55 15.12
N SER A 251 -32.20 -3.18 16.37
CA SER A 251 -33.16 -2.13 16.71
C SER A 251 -32.50 -0.77 16.69
#